data_AF-A0A401Z9I1-F1
#
_entry.id   AF-A0A401Z9I1-F1
#
_cell.length_a   1.000
_cell.length_b   1.000
_cell.length_c   1.000
_cell.angle_alpha   90.00
_cell.angle_beta   90.00
_cell.angle_gamma   90.00
#
_symmetry.space_group_name_H-M   'P 1'
#
loop_
_entity.id
_entity.type
_entity.pdbx_description
1 polymer ?
#
loop_
_entity_poly.entity_id
_entity_poly.type
_entity_poly.pdbx_seq_one_letter_code
_entity_poly.pdbx_strand_id
1 'polypeptide(L)' 'MLEAAALKPGDCVLDIAAGTGNQSLLAARIVGPQGTVLTTDISEAMLKVAEMAAQ' A
#
# COMPACT_ATOMS: atom_id res chain seq x y z
N MET A 1 -11.52 6.24 0.31
CA MET A 1 -11.32 4.88 0.87
C MET A 1 -10.36 4.93 2.06
N LEU A 2 -9.14 5.43 1.88
CA LEU A 2 -8.17 5.59 2.98
C LEU A 2 -8.64 6.51 4.12
N GLU A 3 -9.41 7.56 3.82
CA GLU A 3 -9.98 8.45 4.84
C GLU A 3 -10.85 7.70 5.87
N ALA A 4 -11.65 6.74 5.40
CA ALA A 4 -12.50 5.94 6.28
C ALA A 4 -11.69 4.94 7.13
N ALA A 5 -10.49 4.56 6.68
CA ALA A 5 -9.57 3.72 7.44
C ALA A 5 -8.86 4.47 8.57
N ALA A 6 -8.92 5.82 8.57
CA ALA A 6 -8.38 6.69 9.61
C ALA A 6 -6.92 6.32 10.02
N LEU A 7 -6.10 6.00 9.02
CA LEU A 7 -4.72 5.57 9.20
C LEU A 7 -3.90 6.61 9.96
N LYS A 8 -2.99 6.11 10.79
CA LYS A 8 -2.08 6.90 11.63
C LYS A 8 -0.62 6.50 11.38
N PRO A 9 0.33 7.39 11.70
CA PRO A 9 1.74 7.03 11.73
C PRO A 9 1.98 5.80 12.61
N GLY A 10 2.70 4.80 12.08
CA GLY A 10 2.98 3.55 12.76
C GLY A 10 2.00 2.41 12.47
N ASP A 11 0.89 2.65 11.76
CA ASP A 11 -0.07 1.58 11.47
C ASP A 11 0.50 0.53 10.50
N CYS A 12 0.03 -0.71 10.66
CA CYS A 12 0.29 -1.83 9.75
C CYS A 12 -0.95 -2.05 8.87
N VAL A 13 -0.78 -1.95 7.55
CA VAL A 13 -1.88 -2.04 6.57
C VAL A 13 -1.68 -3.25 5.67
N LEU A 14 -2.77 -3.98 5.39
CA LEU A 14 -2.84 -4.98 4.33
C LEU A 14 -3.73 -4.44 3.21
N ASP A 15 -3.17 -4.30 2.01
CA ASP A 15 -3.88 -3.92 0.80
C ASP A 15 -4.12 -5.16 -0.08
N ILE A 16 -5.38 -5.42 -0.44
CA ILE A 16 -5.82 -6.62 -1.14
C ILE A 16 -6.35 -6.22 -2.51
N ALA A 17 -5.86 -6.88 -3.56
CA ALA A 17 -6.13 -6.53 -4.96
C ALA A 17 -5.68 -5.09 -5.27
N ALA A 18 -4.44 -4.80 -4.90
CA ALA A 18 -3.85 -3.45 -4.97
C ALA A 18 -3.62 -2.95 -6.40
N GLY A 19 -3.71 -3.81 -7.42
CA GLY A 19 -3.36 -3.49 -8.79
C GLY A 19 -1.95 -2.93 -8.87
N THR A 20 -1.79 -1.76 -9.49
CA THR A 20 -0.48 -1.10 -9.63
C THR A 20 0.00 -0.37 -8.37
N GLY A 21 -0.66 -0.53 -7.22
CA GLY A 21 -0.15 -0.08 -5.91
C GLY A 21 -0.42 1.39 -5.54
N ASN A 22 -1.23 2.12 -6.31
CA ASN A 22 -1.47 3.56 -6.07
C ASN A 22 -1.99 3.85 -4.64
N GLN A 23 -2.95 3.07 -4.15
CA GLN A 23 -3.49 3.25 -2.80
C GLN A 23 -2.48 2.79 -1.73
N SER A 24 -1.72 1.73 -2.00
CA SER A 24 -0.69 1.22 -1.09
C SER A 24 0.40 2.27 -0.85
N LEU A 25 0.83 2.98 -1.91
CA LEU A 25 1.81 4.07 -1.81
C LEU A 25 1.28 5.28 -1.03
N LEU A 26 0.00 5.63 -1.22
CA LEU A 26 -0.64 6.68 -0.44
C LEU A 26 -0.74 6.28 1.04
N ALA A 27 -1.11 5.03 1.34
CA ALA A 27 -1.14 4.49 2.70
C ALA A 27 0.26 4.52 3.32
N ALA A 28 1.30 4.13 2.58
CA ALA A 28 2.69 4.12 3.04
C ALA A 28 3.16 5.52 3.48
N ARG A 29 2.76 6.57 2.76
CA ARG A 29 3.05 7.96 3.14
C ARG A 29 2.36 8.38 4.44
N ILE A 30 1.14 7.89 4.69
CA ILE A 30 0.37 8.24 5.90
C ILE A 30 0.93 7.53 7.13
N VAL A 31 1.20 6.22 7.03
CA VAL A 31 1.73 5.42 8.15
C VAL A 31 3.21 5.73 8.44
N GLY A 32 3.93 6.28 7.48
CA GLY A 32 5.28 6.80 7.67
C GLY A 32 6.32 5.73 8.00
N PRO A 33 7.55 6.12 8.39
CA PRO A 33 8.69 5.22 8.49
C PRO A 33 8.59 4.19 9.63
N GLN A 34 7.65 4.39 10.56
CA GLN A 34 7.40 3.47 11.68
C GLN A 34 6.26 2.49 11.36
N GLY A 35 5.53 2.71 10.27
CA GLY A 35 4.43 1.84 9.83
C GLY A 35 4.86 0.92 8.68
N THR A 36 3.93 0.11 8.21
CA THR A 36 4.17 -0.79 7.08
C THR A 36 2.90 -0.99 6.26
N VAL A 37 3.10 -1.24 4.96
CA VAL A 37 2.02 -1.60 4.04
C VAL A 37 2.43 -2.87 3.31
N LEU A 38 1.68 -3.95 3.54
CA LEU A 38 1.80 -5.18 2.79
C LEU A 38 0.81 -5.16 1.63
N THR A 39 1.34 -5.23 0.42
CA THR A 39 0.56 -5.16 -0.82
C THR A 39 0.39 -6.55 -1.40
N THR A 40 -0.84 -6.92 -1.75
CA THR A 40 -1.15 -8.21 -2.39
C THR A 40 -2.04 -8.02 -3.63
N ASP A 41 -1.77 -8.82 -4.66
CA ASP A 41 -2.61 -8.93 -5.85
C ASP A 41 -2.44 -10.33 -6.43
N ILE A 42 -3.48 -10.83 -7.11
CA ILE A 42 -3.42 -12.14 -7.79
C ILE A 42 -2.58 -12.07 -9.07
N SER A 43 -2.47 -10.89 -9.68
CA SER A 43 -1.72 -10.66 -10.90
C SER A 43 -0.26 -10.34 -10.59
N GLU A 44 0.63 -11.27 -10.93
CA GLU A 44 2.08 -11.06 -10.83
C GLU A 44 2.54 -9.84 -11.65
N ALA A 45 1.90 -9.57 -12.80
CA ALA A 45 2.20 -8.41 -13.62
C ALA A 45 1.87 -7.09 -12.90
N MET A 46 0.78 -7.06 -12.14
CA MET A 46 0.42 -5.88 -11.34
C MET A 46 1.40 -5.67 -10.19
N LEU A 47 1.79 -6.74 -9.49
CA LEU A 47 2.79 -6.67 -8.43
C LEU A 47 4.14 -6.15 -8.93
N LYS A 48 4.58 -6.55 -10.13
CA LYS A 48 5.82 -6.01 -10.74
C LYS A 48 5.74 -4.49 -10.96
N VAL A 49 4.60 -3.99 -11.45
CA VAL A 49 4.40 -2.55 -11.64
C VAL A 49 4.36 -1.82 -10.29
N ALA A 50 3.67 -2.39 -9.31
CA ALA A 50 3.60 -1.83 -7.96
C ALA A 50 4.98 -1.78 -7.27
N GLU A 51 5.79 -2.83 -7.43
CA GLU A 51 7.16 -2.89 -6.93
C GLU A 51 8.04 -1.81 -7.56
N MET A 52 7.96 -1.63 -8.88
CA MET A 52 8.68 -0.56 -9.58
C MET A 52 8.26 0.84 -9.11
N ALA A 53 6.97 1.03 -8.77
CA ALA A 53 6.45 2.31 -8.30
C ALA A 53 6.77 2.60 -6.81
N ALA A 54 7.20 1.58 -6.06
CA ALA A 54 7.56 1.67 -4.65
C ALA A 54 9.05 1.98 -4.39
N GLN A 55 9.88 1.94 -5.44
CA GLN A 55 11.29 2.36 -5.42
C GLN A 55 11.42 3.88 -5.48
#